data_AF-A0A950B6K1-F1
#
_entry.id   AF-A0A950B6K1-F1
#
_cell.length_a   1.000
_cell.length_b   1.000
_cell.length_c   1.000
_cell.angle_alpha   90.00
_cell.angle_beta   90.00
_cell.angle_gamma   90.00
#
_symmetry.space_group_name_H-M   'P 1'
#
loop_
_entity.id
_entity.type
_entity.pdbx_description
1 polymer ?
#
loop_
_entity_poly.entity_id
_entity_poly.type
_entity_poly.pdbx_seq_one_letter_code
_entity_poly.pdbx_strand_id
1 'polypeptide(L)'
;MIQNFDFNVAGKTEQFCASLAEDGTRRVFISYADTAKTLVILDASGLLGALKAELEEPDQLIAHAIRKAQSEGLISRAIDSGAIQEASL
;
A
#
# COMPACT_ATOMS: atom_id res chain seq x y z
N MET A 1 8.82 3.20 8.80
CA MET A 1 7.99 2.14 9.44
C MET A 1 7.54 1.16 8.37
N ILE A 2 7.52 -0.14 8.67
CA ILE A 2 7.19 -1.21 7.71
C ILE A 2 6.24 -2.21 8.38
N GLN A 3 5.21 -2.65 7.64
CA GLN A 3 4.29 -3.69 8.07
C GLN A 3 4.24 -4.81 7.04
N ASN A 4 4.53 -6.04 7.45
CA ASN A 4 4.38 -7.23 6.61
C ASN A 4 2.95 -7.75 6.65
N PHE A 5 2.48 -8.30 5.54
CA PHE A 5 1.18 -8.95 5.45
C PHE A 5 1.17 -10.05 4.39
N ASP A 6 0.35 -11.07 4.61
CA ASP A 6 0.08 -12.11 3.63
C ASP A 6 -1.12 -11.72 2.78
N PHE A 7 -1.06 -11.95 1.48
CA PHE A 7 -2.19 -11.74 0.59
C PHE A 7 -2.24 -12.82 -0.49
N ASN A 8 -3.45 -13.31 -0.78
CA ASN A 8 -3.66 -14.30 -1.82
C ASN A 8 -3.83 -13.60 -3.18
N VAL A 9 -2.90 -13.88 -4.09
CA VAL A 9 -2.94 -13.41 -5.48
C VAL A 9 -3.03 -14.62 -6.39
N ALA A 10 -4.09 -14.70 -7.19
CA ALA A 10 -4.33 -15.80 -8.13
C ALA A 10 -4.24 -17.22 -7.50
N GLY A 11 -4.71 -17.39 -6.25
CA GLY A 11 -4.69 -18.68 -5.57
C GLY A 11 -3.38 -19.00 -4.84
N LYS A 12 -2.35 -18.14 -4.95
CA LYS A 12 -1.09 -18.27 -4.23
C LYS A 12 -1.01 -17.21 -3.12
N THR A 13 -0.80 -17.65 -1.88
CA THR A 13 -0.49 -16.72 -0.78
C THR A 13 0.97 -16.28 -0.90
N GLU A 14 1.18 -14.98 -1.05
CA GLU A 14 2.52 -14.35 -1.10
C GLU A 14 2.68 -13.35 0.06
N GLN A 15 3.93 -13.08 0.43
CA GLN A 15 4.27 -12.09 1.45
C GLN A 15 4.60 -10.74 0.82
N PHE A 16 3.95 -9.71 1.36
CA PHE A 16 4.15 -8.33 0.98
C PHE A 16 4.54 -7.50 2.19
N CYS A 17 5.09 -6.32 1.95
CA CYS A 17 5.30 -5.31 2.96
C CYS A 17 4.76 -3.97 2.49
N ALA A 18 4.26 -3.19 3.44
CA ALA A 18 3.84 -1.82 3.24
C ALA A 18 4.71 -0.89 4.07
N SER A 19 5.14 0.22 3.48
CA SER A 19 6.01 1.20 4.14
C SER A 19 5.64 2.62 3.78
N LEU A 20 5.91 3.56 4.69
CA LEU A 20 5.77 4.98 4.43
C LEU A 20 7.01 5.54 3.74
N ALA A 21 6.82 6.48 2.84
CA ALA A 21 7.90 7.24 2.24
C ALA A 21 8.65 8.06 3.31
N GLU A 22 9.98 8.04 3.23
CA GLU A 22 10.85 8.77 4.16
C GLU A 22 11.13 10.22 3.70
N ASP A 23 10.66 10.58 2.51
CA ASP A 23 10.85 11.91 1.89
C ASP A 23 9.82 12.96 2.36
N GLY A 24 9.01 12.64 3.36
CA GLY A 24 7.97 13.51 3.90
C GLY A 24 6.70 13.59 3.04
N THR A 25 6.68 12.93 1.88
CA THR A 25 5.45 12.74 1.13
C THR A 25 4.61 11.68 1.86
N ARG A 26 3.32 11.93 2.10
CA ARG A 26 2.43 10.95 2.76
C ARG A 26 2.07 9.81 1.80
N ARG A 27 3.07 9.15 1.24
CA ARG A 27 2.93 8.03 0.31
C ARG A 27 3.19 6.71 1.04
N VAL A 28 2.34 5.72 0.76
CA VAL A 28 2.54 4.33 1.19
C VAL A 28 2.94 3.51 -0.01
N PHE A 29 4.05 2.77 0.11
CA PHE A 29 4.51 1.80 -0.86
C PHE A 29 4.08 0.41 -0.44
N ILE A 30 3.60 -0.40 -1.37
CA ILE A 30 3.42 -1.84 -1.19
C ILE A 30 4.37 -2.55 -2.12
N SER A 31 5.18 -3.45 -1.56
CA SER A 31 6.22 -4.18 -2.27
C SER A 31 6.17 -5.66 -1.92
N TYR A 32 6.81 -6.48 -2.75
CA TYR A 32 7.20 -7.83 -2.35
C TYR A 32 8.13 -7.79 -1.14
N ALA A 33 7.88 -8.64 -0.14
CA ALA A 33 8.64 -8.64 1.10
C ALA A 33 10.08 -9.13 0.94
N ASP A 34 10.34 -10.03 -0.01
CA ASP A 34 11.64 -10.67 -0.24
C ASP A 34 12.57 -9.86 -1.15
N THR A 35 12.02 -9.17 -2.14
CA THR A 35 12.76 -8.44 -3.17
C THR A 35 12.67 -6.92 -3.03
N ALA A 36 11.78 -6.42 -2.17
CA ALA A 36 11.43 -5.01 -2.06
C ALA A 36 10.92 -4.38 -3.36
N LYS A 37 10.56 -5.17 -4.37
CA LYS A 37 10.01 -4.68 -5.64
C LYS A 37 8.64 -4.03 -5.40
N THR A 38 8.55 -2.72 -5.66
CA THR A 38 7.31 -1.95 -5.52
C THR A 38 6.27 -2.34 -6.55
N LEU A 39 5.04 -2.49 -6.07
CA LEU A 39 3.87 -2.86 -6.85
C LEU A 39 2.80 -1.75 -6.83
N VAL A 40 2.60 -1.12 -5.67
CA VAL A 40 1.56 -0.10 -5.49
C VAL A 40 2.14 1.11 -4.77
N ILE A 41 1.73 2.30 -5.21
CA ILE A 41 1.99 3.57 -4.54
C ILE A 41 0.64 4.21 -4.22
N LEU A 42 0.41 4.50 -2.94
CA LEU A 42 -0.80 5.17 -2.47
C LEU A 42 -0.47 6.55 -1.91
N ASP A 43 -1.00 7.60 -2.55
CA ASP A 43 -0.78 8.98 -2.14
C ASP A 43 -1.90 9.46 -1.20
N ALA A 44 -1.53 9.75 0.04
CA ALA A 44 -2.44 10.26 1.07
C ALA A 44 -2.38 11.79 1.25
N SER A 45 -1.71 12.52 0.36
CA SER A 45 -1.67 13.98 0.37
C SER A 45 -3.05 14.62 0.17
N GLY A 46 -3.97 13.91 -0.50
CA GLY A 46 -5.35 14.33 -0.75
C GLY A 46 -6.34 14.11 0.39
N LEU A 47 -5.93 13.54 1.54
CA LEU A 47 -6.83 13.33 2.67
C LEU A 47 -7.27 14.66 3.32
N LEU A 48 -8.58 14.82 3.51
CA LEU A 48 -9.20 16.02 4.08
C LEU A 48 -9.95 15.72 5.39
N GLY A 49 -10.04 16.71 6.27
CA GLY A 49 -10.94 16.71 7.42
C GLY A 49 -10.74 15.54 8.40
N ALA A 50 -11.84 14.88 8.77
CA ALA A 50 -11.86 13.80 9.76
C ALA A 50 -11.06 12.56 9.34
N LEU A 51 -11.05 12.20 8.05
CA LEU A 51 -10.25 11.10 7.51
C LEU A 51 -8.75 11.31 7.73
N LYS A 52 -8.29 12.56 7.58
CA LYS A 52 -6.90 12.90 7.84
C LYS A 52 -6.56 12.72 9.32
N ALA A 53 -7.46 13.13 10.22
CA ALA A 53 -7.31 13.00 11.68
C ALA A 53 -7.25 11.53 12.13
N GLU A 54 -8.11 10.68 11.57
CA GLU A 54 -8.11 9.24 11.81
C GLU A 54 -6.80 8.58 11.34
N LEU A 55 -6.29 9.00 10.18
CA LEU A 55 -5.09 8.45 9.56
C LEU A 55 -3.81 9.25 9.88
N GLU A 56 -3.80 10.03 10.97
CA GLU A 56 -2.59 10.73 11.42
C GLU A 56 -1.52 9.76 11.89
N GLU A 57 -1.94 8.66 12.52
CA GLU A 57 -1.04 7.64 13.01
C GLU A 57 -0.47 6.83 11.82
N PRO A 58 0.86 6.72 11.71
CA PRO A 58 1.52 5.95 10.68
C PRO A 58 0.93 4.54 10.48
N ASP A 59 0.56 3.86 11.57
CA ASP A 59 0.09 2.47 11.52
C ASP A 59 -1.30 2.39 10.91
N GLN A 60 -2.16 3.36 11.21
CA GLN A 60 -3.50 3.44 10.64
C GLN A 60 -3.45 3.75 9.16
N LEU A 61 -2.54 4.64 8.75
CA LEU A 61 -2.32 5.00 7.36
C LEU A 61 -1.86 3.79 6.54
N ILE A 62 -0.87 3.04 7.04
CA ILE A 62 -0.41 1.80 6.38
C ILE A 62 -1.52 0.75 6.35
N ALA A 63 -2.24 0.52 7.46
CA ALA A 63 -3.32 -0.45 7.50
C ALA A 63 -4.46 -0.11 6.52
N HIS A 64 -4.79 1.18 6.38
CA HIS A 64 -5.78 1.65 5.40
C HIS A 64 -5.30 1.41 3.96
N ALA A 65 -4.04 1.71 3.68
CA ALA A 65 -3.43 1.48 2.37
C ALA A 65 -3.43 0.00 1.97
N ILE A 66 -3.07 -0.89 2.88
CA ILE A 66 -3.14 -2.35 2.65
C ILE A 66 -4.58 -2.74 2.30
N ARG A 67 -5.57 -2.33 3.12
CA ARG A 67 -6.98 -2.67 2.89
C ARG A 67 -7.46 -2.19 1.52
N LYS A 68 -7.14 -0.95 1.14
CA LYS A 68 -7.53 -0.38 -0.15
C LYS A 68 -6.89 -1.14 -1.32
N ALA A 69 -5.59 -1.43 -1.22
CA ALA A 69 -4.88 -2.16 -2.28
C ALA A 69 -5.42 -3.58 -2.48
N GLN A 70 -5.86 -4.22 -1.41
CA GLN A 70 -6.53 -5.53 -1.45
C GLN A 70 -7.94 -5.43 -2.03
N SER A 71 -8.77 -4.50 -1.53
CA SER A 71 -10.17 -4.37 -1.96
C SER A 71 -10.33 -3.94 -3.41
N GLU A 72 -9.45 -3.07 -3.89
CA GLU A 72 -9.44 -2.60 -5.27
C GLU A 72 -8.62 -3.52 -6.20
N GLY A 73 -7.97 -4.56 -5.67
CA GLY A 73 -7.16 -5.48 -6.47
C GLY A 73 -5.95 -4.82 -7.13
N LEU A 74 -5.40 -3.76 -6.52
CA LEU A 74 -4.23 -3.04 -7.05
C LEU A 74 -2.99 -3.94 -7.09
N ILE A 75 -2.81 -4.80 -6.07
CA ILE A 75 -1.67 -5.73 -6.01
C ILE A 75 -1.73 -6.72 -7.18
N SER A 76 -2.88 -7.36 -7.40
CA SER A 76 -3.07 -8.30 -8.51
C SER A 76 -2.86 -7.63 -9.86
N ARG A 77 -3.41 -6.43 -10.07
CA ARG A 77 -3.22 -5.65 -11.30
C ARG A 77 -1.74 -5.30 -11.54
N ALA A 78 -0.99 -4.96 -10.50
CA ALA A 78 0.44 -4.68 -10.62
C ALA A 78 1.23 -5.90 -11.07
N ILE A 79 0.90 -7.08 -10.53
CA ILE A 79 1.54 -8.34 -10.87
C ILE A 79 1.21 -8.74 -12.31
N ASP A 80 -0.07 -8.70 -12.68
CA ASP A 80 -0.54 -9.11 -14.00
C ASP A 80 -0.01 -8.23 -15.13
N SER A 81 0.04 -6.91 -14.90
CA SER A 81 0.52 -5.94 -15.89
C SER A 81 2.04 -5.75 -15.88
N GLY A 82 2.71 -6.10 -14.79
CA GLY A 82 4.10 -5.74 -14.54
C GLY A 82 4.35 -4.24 -14.29
N ALA A 83 3.30 -3.41 -14.27
CA ALA A 83 3.37 -1.98 -14.07
C ALA A 83 2.95 -1.58 -12.65
N ILE A 84 3.62 -0.58 -12.09
CA ILE A 84 3.27 -0.01 -10.78
C ILE A 84 1.86 0.58 -10.85
N GLN A 85 1.03 0.30 -9.85
CA GLN A 85 -0.29 0.90 -9.71
C GLN A 85 -0.22 2.10 -8.77
N GLU A 86 -0.61 3.27 -9.26
CA GLU A 86 -0.69 4.49 -8.46
C GLU A 86 -2.15 4.85 -8.19
N ALA A 87 -2.47 5.20 -6.94
CA ALA A 87 -3.80 5.64 -6.56
C ALA A 87 -3.76 6.61 -5.36
N SER A 88 -4.81 7.40 -5.19
CA SER A 88 -4.99 8.21 -3.97
C SER A 88 -5.57 7.35 -2.86
N LEU A 89 -5.12 7.58 -1.63
CA LEU A 89 -5.65 6.89 -0.44
C LEU A 89 -7.08 7.35 -0.12
#